data_AF-A0A7U2HZY5-F1
#
_entry.id   AF-A0A7U2HZY5-F1
#
_cell.length_a   1.000
_cell.length_b   1.000
_cell.length_c   1.000
_cell.angle_alpha   90.00
_cell.angle_beta   90.00
_cell.angle_gamma   90.00
#
_symmetry.space_group_name_H-M   'P 1'
#
loop_
_entity.id
_entity.type
_entity.pdbx_description
1 polymer ?
#
loop_
_entity_poly.entity_id
_entity_poly.type
_entity_poly.pdbx_seq_one_letter_code
_entity_poly.pdbx_strand_id
1 'polypeptide(L)'
;MFRQINMLTLRTLWLGATVGASRFLEAMAMEFTKGQPNLQKLNVRMAAIQTPELATSLLLLLNSFYGLKMLTIHRTDCDKIDVDSLVHHGETLETLSIVNGGIHRRDVNKCFDASDMQNIATGCPNIRQLCLNLYEIAGDENEDDILGPRQGVPYTPNEFEQALTAIAGMPKLRILRFTNPPNYRKAYFRNGELARFFHRNLQMGLERYSFQARADGIMQYLGEHGSDLKVLALSPIGVTEKVTLADEHGHTWPHYYYYRGRMTDHKGTDVAIARPLRSWKDECPDALVLEDV
;
A
#
# COMPACT_ATOMS: atom_id res chain seq x y z
N MET A 1 -34.14 15.77 -17.40
CA MET A 1 -33.49 17.06 -17.09
C MET A 1 -32.29 16.75 -16.21
N PHE A 2 -31.08 16.72 -16.78
CA PHE A 2 -29.86 16.54 -15.98
C PHE A 2 -29.53 17.87 -15.32
N ARG A 3 -29.46 17.90 -13.99
CA ARG A 3 -28.97 19.07 -13.25
C ARG A 3 -27.49 19.24 -13.58
N GLN A 4 -27.08 20.45 -13.94
CA GLN A 4 -25.67 20.80 -14.09
C GLN A 4 -24.98 20.58 -12.73
N ILE A 5 -23.92 19.79 -12.71
CA ILE A 5 -23.12 19.54 -11.50
C ILE A 5 -22.09 20.67 -11.41
N ASN A 6 -22.08 21.41 -10.30
CA ASN A 6 -21.00 22.36 -10.02
C ASN A 6 -19.77 21.60 -9.52
N MET A 7 -18.78 21.42 -10.39
CA MET A 7 -17.57 20.64 -10.11
C MET A 7 -16.76 21.21 -8.94
N LEU A 8 -16.80 22.52 -8.69
CA LEU A 8 -16.09 23.15 -7.57
C LEU A 8 -16.65 22.76 -6.20
N THR A 9 -17.90 22.30 -6.15
CA THR A 9 -18.54 21.83 -4.90
C THR A 9 -18.37 20.33 -4.65
N LEU A 10 -17.81 19.59 -5.61
CA LEU A 10 -17.62 18.16 -5.51
C LEU A 10 -16.61 17.84 -4.41
N ARG A 11 -17.03 17.08 -3.38
CA ARG A 11 -16.15 16.66 -2.27
C ARG A 11 -15.51 15.30 -2.48
N THR A 12 -16.16 14.43 -3.24
CA THR A 12 -15.71 13.05 -3.45
C THR A 12 -15.93 12.68 -4.90
N LEU A 13 -14.88 12.20 -5.54
CA LEU A 13 -14.92 11.67 -6.90
C LEU A 13 -14.53 10.20 -6.87
N TRP A 14 -15.39 9.38 -7.46
CA TRP A 14 -15.12 7.97 -7.71
C TRP A 14 -15.17 7.71 -9.20
N LEU A 15 -14.07 7.22 -9.75
CA LEU A 15 -13.95 6.81 -11.14
C LEU A 15 -13.67 5.31 -11.17
N GLY A 16 -14.61 4.55 -11.72
CA GLY A 16 -14.52 3.10 -11.86
C GLY A 16 -14.67 2.70 -13.33
N ALA A 17 -13.63 2.10 -13.93
CA ALA A 17 -13.64 1.56 -15.29
C ALA A 17 -14.39 2.41 -16.33
N THR A 18 -14.21 3.74 -16.27
CA THR A 18 -15.01 4.69 -17.05
C THR A 18 -14.32 5.04 -18.37
N VAL A 19 -15.00 4.83 -19.49
CA VAL A 19 -14.52 5.30 -20.81
C VAL A 19 -14.52 6.83 -20.83
N GLY A 20 -13.40 7.42 -21.27
CA GLY A 20 -13.24 8.87 -21.31
C GLY A 20 -12.84 9.52 -19.99
N ALA A 21 -12.41 8.74 -18.99
CA ALA A 21 -11.90 9.26 -17.72
C ALA A 21 -10.81 10.33 -17.91
N SER A 22 -9.87 10.14 -18.84
CA SER A 22 -8.80 11.11 -19.14
C SER A 22 -9.33 12.49 -19.50
N ARG A 23 -10.24 12.57 -20.49
CA ARG A 23 -10.87 13.83 -20.92
C ARG A 23 -11.69 14.48 -19.80
N PHE A 24 -12.37 13.67 -19.01
CA PHE A 24 -13.12 14.16 -17.86
C PHE A 24 -12.21 14.77 -16.80
N LEU A 25 -11.10 14.10 -16.46
CA LEU A 25 -10.10 14.60 -15.52
C LEU A 25 -9.44 15.90 -16.01
N GLU A 26 -9.12 16.00 -17.31
CA GLU A 26 -8.61 17.22 -17.92
C GLU A 26 -9.60 18.38 -17.85
N ALA A 27 -10.87 18.12 -18.20
CA ALA A 27 -11.92 19.13 -18.10
C ALA A 27 -12.13 19.61 -16.65
N MET A 28 -12.04 18.68 -15.68
CA MET A 28 -12.06 19.03 -14.26
C MET A 28 -10.88 19.90 -13.86
N ALA A 29 -9.66 19.52 -14.26
CA ALA A 29 -8.46 20.29 -13.97
C ALA A 29 -8.57 21.73 -14.50
N MET A 30 -9.07 21.90 -15.74
CA MET A 30 -9.32 23.22 -16.32
C MET A 30 -10.40 24.03 -15.61
N GLU A 31 -11.39 23.39 -14.98
CA GLU A 31 -12.41 24.09 -14.21
C GLU A 31 -11.90 24.46 -12.81
N PHE A 32 -11.05 23.62 -12.21
CA PHE A 32 -10.48 23.85 -10.89
C PHE A 32 -9.56 25.08 -10.88
N THR A 33 -8.87 25.39 -11.98
CA THR A 33 -8.07 26.62 -12.11
C THR A 33 -8.92 27.91 -12.10
N LYS A 34 -10.24 27.81 -12.31
CA LYS A 34 -11.15 28.97 -12.33
C LYS A 34 -11.76 29.28 -10.97
N GLY A 35 -11.52 28.46 -9.94
CA GLY A 35 -12.18 28.62 -8.65
C GLY A 35 -11.48 27.90 -7.51
N GLN A 36 -12.22 27.66 -6.42
CA GLN A 36 -11.73 26.92 -5.25
C GLN A 36 -12.46 25.58 -5.18
N PRO A 37 -11.88 24.50 -5.71
CA PRO A 37 -12.49 23.18 -5.65
C PRO A 37 -12.47 22.62 -4.23
N ASN A 38 -13.53 21.90 -3.87
CA ASN A 38 -13.69 21.28 -2.55
C ASN A 38 -13.40 19.77 -2.55
N LEU A 39 -12.67 19.27 -3.55
CA LEU A 39 -12.42 17.85 -3.70
C LEU A 39 -11.50 17.36 -2.58
N GLN A 40 -12.03 16.50 -1.71
CA GLN A 40 -11.30 15.95 -0.56
C GLN A 40 -10.94 14.48 -0.74
N LYS A 41 -11.69 13.75 -1.56
CA LYS A 41 -11.48 12.31 -1.78
C LYS A 41 -11.50 12.00 -3.26
N LEU A 42 -10.41 11.41 -3.75
CA LEU A 42 -10.27 10.96 -5.12
C LEU A 42 -10.00 9.45 -5.12
N ASN A 43 -10.89 8.69 -5.74
CA ASN A 43 -10.73 7.26 -5.93
C ASN A 43 -10.80 6.94 -7.43
N VAL A 44 -9.70 6.41 -7.95
CA VAL A 44 -9.54 6.03 -9.36
C VAL A 44 -9.22 4.54 -9.42
N ARG A 45 -10.17 3.77 -9.94
CA ARG A 45 -10.04 2.33 -10.15
C ARG A 45 -10.28 1.98 -11.58
N MET A 46 -9.30 1.34 -12.19
CA MET A 46 -9.36 1.10 -13.61
C MET A 46 -8.86 -0.28 -13.97
N ALA A 47 -9.60 -0.93 -14.86
CA ALA A 47 -9.20 -2.17 -15.48
C ALA A 47 -8.05 -1.95 -16.48
N ALA A 48 -7.36 -3.02 -16.85
CA ALA A 48 -6.09 -3.05 -17.57
C ALA A 48 -6.03 -2.36 -18.96
N ILE A 49 -7.15 -1.91 -19.52
CA ILE A 49 -7.21 -1.34 -20.88
C ILE A 49 -7.04 0.18 -20.81
N GLN A 50 -5.96 0.65 -20.20
CA GLN A 50 -5.73 2.08 -20.01
C GLN A 50 -4.71 2.61 -20.98
N THR A 51 -4.97 3.83 -21.46
CA THR A 51 -4.06 4.58 -22.31
C THR A 51 -3.11 5.42 -21.44
N PRO A 52 -1.86 5.67 -21.90
CA PRO A 52 -0.90 6.55 -21.22
C PRO A 52 -1.48 7.92 -20.83
N GLU A 53 -2.44 8.42 -21.62
CA GLU A 53 -3.08 9.72 -21.37
C GLU A 53 -3.68 9.85 -19.96
N LEU A 54 -4.21 8.78 -19.37
CA LEU A 54 -4.84 8.90 -18.05
C LEU A 54 -3.85 9.30 -16.96
N ALA A 55 -2.60 8.82 -17.03
CA ALA A 55 -1.58 9.22 -16.07
C ALA A 55 -1.37 10.73 -16.13
N THR A 56 -1.21 11.27 -17.33
CA THR A 56 -1.08 12.71 -17.57
C THR A 56 -2.31 13.48 -17.08
N SER A 57 -3.53 13.06 -17.43
CA SER A 57 -4.75 13.74 -16.98
C SER A 57 -4.93 13.71 -15.47
N LEU A 58 -4.50 12.63 -14.81
CA LEU A 58 -4.52 12.52 -13.35
C LEU A 58 -3.52 13.47 -12.69
N LEU A 59 -2.31 13.58 -13.23
CA LEU A 59 -1.31 14.54 -12.76
C LEU A 59 -1.79 15.98 -12.97
N LEU A 60 -2.38 16.28 -14.12
CA LEU A 60 -3.01 17.59 -14.37
C LEU A 60 -4.09 17.91 -13.35
N LEU A 61 -4.95 16.94 -13.01
CA LEU A 61 -5.94 17.13 -11.96
C LEU A 61 -5.27 17.36 -10.59
N LEU A 62 -4.35 16.48 -10.17
CA LEU A 62 -3.72 16.56 -8.85
C LEU A 62 -2.98 17.88 -8.62
N ASN A 63 -2.39 18.46 -9.66
CA ASN A 63 -1.69 19.74 -9.59
C ASN A 63 -2.60 20.97 -9.79
N SER A 64 -3.88 20.78 -10.11
CA SER A 64 -4.82 21.89 -10.33
C SER A 64 -5.45 22.43 -9.04
N PHE A 65 -5.23 21.76 -7.90
CA PHE A 65 -5.82 22.14 -6.62
C PHE A 65 -5.05 21.58 -5.42
N TYR A 66 -5.40 22.07 -4.24
CA TYR A 66 -4.89 21.61 -2.94
C TYR A 66 -6.04 21.13 -2.05
N GLY A 67 -5.72 20.40 -0.99
CA GLY A 67 -6.69 20.04 0.05
C GLY A 67 -7.21 18.61 -0.04
N LEU A 68 -6.59 17.76 -0.87
CA LEU A 68 -6.95 16.35 -0.93
C LEU A 68 -6.61 15.66 0.39
N LYS A 69 -7.58 14.94 0.96
CA LYS A 69 -7.43 14.17 2.20
C LYS A 69 -7.22 12.68 1.95
N MET A 70 -7.80 12.16 0.87
CA MET A 70 -7.74 10.76 0.52
C MET A 70 -7.48 10.60 -0.97
N LEU A 71 -6.40 9.89 -1.30
CA LEU A 71 -6.10 9.46 -2.65
C LEU A 71 -6.07 7.94 -2.71
N THR A 72 -6.85 7.38 -3.63
CA THR A 72 -6.83 5.95 -3.95
C THR A 72 -6.68 5.78 -5.44
N ILE A 73 -5.59 5.14 -5.86
CA ILE A 73 -5.30 4.84 -7.27
C ILE A 73 -4.97 3.37 -7.36
N HIS A 74 -5.87 2.58 -7.95
CA HIS A 74 -5.68 1.16 -8.20
C HIS A 74 -5.65 0.93 -9.71
N ARG A 75 -4.46 0.66 -10.23
CA ARG A 75 -4.20 0.52 -11.68
C ARG A 75 -3.23 -0.64 -11.93
N THR A 76 -3.66 -1.60 -12.74
CA THR A 76 -2.83 -2.75 -13.09
C THR A 76 -1.74 -2.43 -14.11
N ASP A 77 -1.90 -1.32 -14.85
CA ASP A 77 -0.95 -0.91 -15.89
C ASP A 77 -0.81 0.62 -15.95
N CYS A 78 0.01 1.16 -15.07
CA CYS A 78 0.34 2.57 -15.08
C CYS A 78 1.78 2.81 -14.69
N ASP A 79 2.31 3.93 -15.16
CA ASP A 79 3.57 4.46 -14.66
C ASP A 79 3.42 4.90 -13.21
N LYS A 80 4.56 5.01 -12.54
CA LYS A 80 4.68 5.57 -11.19
C LYS A 80 4.03 6.96 -11.19
N ILE A 81 3.24 7.25 -10.16
CA ILE A 81 2.70 8.58 -9.97
C ILE A 81 3.84 9.48 -9.52
N ASP A 82 3.90 10.67 -10.10
CA ASP A 82 4.85 11.70 -9.69
C ASP A 82 4.69 12.06 -8.21
N VAL A 83 5.79 11.98 -7.46
CA VAL A 83 5.80 12.19 -6.01
C VAL A 83 5.53 13.65 -5.67
N ASP A 84 6.00 14.60 -6.49
CA ASP A 84 5.78 16.02 -6.25
C ASP A 84 4.29 16.35 -6.28
N SER A 85 3.53 15.72 -7.19
CA SER A 85 2.07 15.81 -7.24
C SER A 85 1.37 15.24 -5.99
N LEU A 86 2.00 14.31 -5.25
CA LEU A 86 1.49 13.82 -3.96
C LEU A 86 1.83 14.79 -2.82
N VAL A 87 3.08 15.26 -2.78
CA VAL A 87 3.61 16.23 -1.80
C VAL A 87 2.86 17.56 -1.89
N HIS A 88 2.36 17.92 -3.07
CA HIS A 88 1.45 19.03 -3.28
C HIS A 88 0.26 19.03 -2.31
N HIS A 89 -0.23 17.85 -1.91
CA HIS A 89 -1.35 17.69 -0.97
C HIS A 89 -0.89 17.37 0.46
N GLY A 90 0.41 17.50 0.74
CA GLY A 90 1.05 16.97 1.94
C GLY A 90 0.49 17.48 3.27
N GLU A 91 0.04 18.74 3.31
CA GLU A 91 -0.58 19.33 4.50
C GLU A 91 -1.95 18.72 4.83
N THR A 92 -2.65 18.14 3.85
CA THR A 92 -4.02 17.64 4.04
C THR A 92 -4.17 16.15 3.83
N LEU A 93 -3.22 15.49 3.18
CA LEU A 93 -3.32 14.07 2.82
C LEU A 93 -3.22 13.19 4.07
N GLU A 94 -4.32 12.51 4.39
CA GLU A 94 -4.47 11.63 5.56
C GLU A 94 -4.44 10.15 5.16
N THR A 95 -4.86 9.82 3.93
CA THR A 95 -4.92 8.45 3.42
C THR A 95 -4.35 8.38 2.00
N LEU A 96 -3.34 7.54 1.81
CA LEU A 96 -2.72 7.30 0.52
C LEU A 96 -2.76 5.81 0.20
N SER A 97 -3.47 5.45 -0.86
CA SER A 97 -3.50 4.09 -1.39
C SER A 97 -3.12 4.10 -2.87
N ILE A 98 -1.92 3.63 -3.19
CA ILE A 98 -1.42 3.58 -4.56
C ILE A 98 -0.98 2.15 -4.87
N VAL A 99 -1.73 1.50 -5.76
CA VAL A 99 -1.37 0.18 -6.26
C VAL A 99 -1.16 0.29 -7.76
N ASN A 100 0.11 0.35 -8.11
CA ASN A 100 0.59 0.41 -9.49
C ASN A 100 1.15 -0.96 -9.86
N GLY A 101 0.68 -1.48 -10.99
CA GLY A 101 1.11 -2.79 -11.50
C GLY A 101 0.32 -3.95 -10.90
N GLY A 102 0.20 -5.04 -11.67
CA GLY A 102 -0.26 -6.32 -11.12
C GLY A 102 0.84 -7.02 -10.32
N ILE A 103 0.44 -7.99 -9.48
CA ILE A 103 1.32 -8.91 -8.70
C ILE A 103 2.41 -9.57 -9.59
N HIS A 104 2.20 -9.56 -10.91
CA HIS A 104 2.97 -10.27 -11.92
C HIS A 104 4.07 -9.44 -12.60
N ARG A 105 4.20 -8.14 -12.32
CA ARG A 105 5.07 -7.26 -13.12
C ARG A 105 6.37 -6.90 -12.40
N ARG A 106 7.51 -7.14 -13.06
CA ARG A 106 8.87 -6.85 -12.58
C ARG A 106 9.30 -5.40 -12.80
N ASP A 107 8.39 -4.52 -13.19
CA ASP A 107 8.75 -3.19 -13.63
C ASP A 107 9.09 -2.33 -12.41
N VAL A 108 10.36 -2.35 -12.03
CA VAL A 108 10.92 -1.58 -10.90
C VAL A 108 10.55 -0.10 -11.03
N ASN A 109 10.48 0.40 -12.26
CA ASN A 109 10.18 1.80 -12.56
C ASN A 109 8.73 2.21 -12.23
N LYS A 110 7.85 1.25 -11.91
CA LYS A 110 6.44 1.51 -11.54
C LYS A 110 6.20 1.54 -10.02
N CYS A 111 7.19 1.14 -9.23
CA CYS A 111 7.12 1.12 -7.76
C CYS A 111 7.80 2.36 -7.17
N PHE A 112 7.41 2.73 -5.94
CA PHE A 112 8.13 3.75 -5.20
C PHE A 112 9.45 3.18 -4.67
N ASP A 113 10.55 3.89 -4.95
CA ASP A 113 11.87 3.60 -4.40
C ASP A 113 12.05 4.21 -3.00
N ALA A 114 13.20 3.98 -2.38
CA ALA A 114 13.49 4.54 -1.05
C ALA A 114 13.49 6.08 -1.03
N SER A 115 13.94 6.73 -2.12
CA SER A 115 13.97 8.19 -2.22
C SER A 115 12.57 8.77 -2.35
N ASP A 116 11.71 8.15 -3.16
CA ASP A 116 10.30 8.48 -3.26
C ASP A 116 9.62 8.38 -1.89
N MET A 117 9.87 7.29 -1.16
CA MET A 117 9.29 7.09 0.16
C MET A 117 9.78 8.13 1.18
N GLN A 118 11.05 8.52 1.11
CA GLN A 118 11.59 9.61 1.92
C GLN A 118 10.90 10.94 1.61
N ASN A 119 10.68 11.25 0.34
CA ASN A 119 9.97 12.45 -0.10
C ASN A 119 8.50 12.46 0.33
N ILE A 120 7.81 11.31 0.25
CA ILE A 120 6.44 11.17 0.75
C ILE A 120 6.40 11.32 2.27
N ALA A 121 7.33 10.72 3.00
CA ALA A 121 7.37 10.79 4.45
C ALA A 121 7.59 12.22 4.98
N THR A 122 8.47 12.99 4.32
CA THR A 122 8.75 14.38 4.68
C THR A 122 7.68 15.34 4.19
N GLY A 123 7.22 15.16 2.95
CA GLY A 123 6.24 16.03 2.30
C GLY A 123 4.82 15.83 2.80
N CYS A 124 4.44 14.63 3.25
CA CYS A 124 3.08 14.28 3.65
C CYS A 124 2.99 13.84 5.13
N PRO A 125 3.31 14.71 6.10
CA PRO A 125 3.41 14.34 7.52
C PRO A 125 2.08 13.92 8.16
N ASN A 126 0.96 14.16 7.48
CA ASN A 126 -0.39 13.88 7.97
C ASN A 126 -0.94 12.50 7.58
N ILE A 127 -0.17 11.69 6.81
CA ILE A 127 -0.61 10.35 6.43
C ILE A 127 -0.80 9.48 7.68
N ARG A 128 -2.01 8.96 7.82
CA ARG A 128 -2.42 8.02 8.88
C ARG A 128 -2.55 6.60 8.37
N GLN A 129 -2.88 6.47 7.08
CA GLN A 129 -3.07 5.19 6.41
C GLN A 129 -2.32 5.18 5.09
N LEU A 130 -1.44 4.20 4.93
CA LEU A 130 -0.61 4.03 3.75
C LEU A 130 -0.85 2.63 3.18
N CYS A 131 -1.18 2.56 1.91
CA CYS A 131 -1.30 1.32 1.15
C CYS A 131 -0.51 1.46 -0.13
N LEU A 132 0.46 0.58 -0.32
CA LEU A 132 1.28 0.64 -1.51
C LEU A 132 1.87 -0.72 -1.87
N ASN A 133 2.30 -0.77 -3.12
CA ASN A 133 3.19 -1.79 -3.62
C ASN A 133 4.63 -1.34 -3.33
N LEU A 134 5.24 -1.83 -2.23
CA LEU A 134 6.70 -1.74 -2.13
C LEU A 134 7.31 -2.81 -3.03
N TYR A 135 8.40 -2.42 -3.68
CA TYR A 135 9.23 -3.30 -4.47
C TYR A 135 9.51 -4.61 -3.73
N GLU A 136 9.57 -5.71 -4.49
CA GLU A 136 10.01 -7.01 -3.98
C GLU A 136 11.41 -6.85 -3.39
N ILE A 137 11.67 -7.50 -2.26
CA ILE A 137 13.05 -7.79 -1.82
C ILE A 137 13.68 -8.62 -2.94
N ALA A 138 14.26 -7.93 -3.93
CA ALA A 138 14.85 -8.58 -5.09
C ALA A 138 16.23 -9.11 -4.68
N GLY A 139 16.31 -10.44 -4.59
CA GLY A 139 17.48 -11.19 -4.13
C GLY A 139 17.19 -11.73 -2.73
N ASP A 140 17.01 -13.01 -2.48
CA ASP A 140 17.56 -14.19 -3.13
C ASP A 140 16.57 -15.36 -3.01
N GLU A 141 16.88 -16.46 -3.70
CA GLU A 141 16.33 -17.78 -3.39
C GLU A 141 16.71 -18.27 -1.97
N ASN A 142 17.58 -17.52 -1.27
CA ASN A 142 17.94 -17.76 0.12
C ASN A 142 16.88 -17.17 1.06
N GLU A 143 16.50 -17.92 2.07
CA GLU A 143 15.54 -17.62 3.16
C GLU A 143 15.98 -16.48 4.09
N ASP A 144 16.84 -15.63 3.57
CA ASP A 144 17.68 -14.65 4.20
C ASP A 144 17.05 -13.24 4.11
N ASP A 145 15.71 -13.21 4.04
CA ASP A 145 14.83 -12.03 4.17
C ASP A 145 14.89 -11.41 5.61
N ILE A 146 16.04 -11.52 6.27
CA ILE A 146 16.28 -10.97 7.59
C ILE A 146 16.43 -9.46 7.43
N LEU A 147 15.42 -8.73 7.93
CA LEU A 147 15.53 -7.29 8.16
C LEU A 147 16.55 -7.06 9.28
N GLY A 148 17.44 -6.09 9.08
CA GLY A 148 18.45 -5.70 10.06
C GLY A 148 19.81 -6.42 9.93
N PRO A 149 20.72 -6.14 10.88
CA PRO A 149 22.10 -6.61 10.83
C PRO A 149 22.21 -8.13 11.04
N ARG A 150 23.07 -8.78 10.26
CA ARG A 150 23.45 -10.19 10.47
C ARG A 150 24.77 -10.31 11.22
N GLN A 151 24.88 -11.33 12.07
CA GLN A 151 26.08 -11.55 12.87
C GLN A 151 27.30 -11.77 11.96
N GLY A 152 28.35 -10.97 12.16
CA GLY A 152 29.61 -11.09 11.45
C GLY A 152 29.62 -10.52 10.02
N VAL A 153 28.54 -9.86 9.59
CA VAL A 153 28.45 -9.21 8.27
C VAL A 153 28.29 -7.70 8.46
N PRO A 154 29.12 -6.86 7.81
CA PRO A 154 28.89 -5.42 7.78
C PRO A 154 27.47 -5.10 7.31
N TYR A 155 26.74 -4.32 8.10
CA TYR A 155 25.34 -4.01 7.82
C TYR A 155 25.22 -2.73 7.00
N THR A 156 24.58 -2.84 5.84
CA THR A 156 24.15 -1.71 5.02
C THR A 156 22.67 -1.93 4.70
N PRO A 157 21.77 -1.01 5.07
CA PRO A 157 20.35 -1.13 4.76
C PRO A 157 20.12 -1.26 3.26
N ASN A 158 19.38 -2.27 2.83
CA ASN A 158 18.93 -2.39 1.45
C ASN A 158 17.83 -1.37 1.13
N GLU A 159 17.42 -1.27 -0.13
CA GLU A 159 16.41 -0.29 -0.58
C GLU A 159 15.07 -0.43 0.16
N PHE A 160 14.64 -1.65 0.46
CA PHE A 160 13.42 -1.90 1.21
C PHE A 160 13.53 -1.42 2.67
N GLU A 161 14.67 -1.68 3.33
CA GLU A 161 14.96 -1.18 4.68
C GLU A 161 15.05 0.35 4.73
N GLN A 162 15.62 0.99 3.70
CA GLN A 162 15.63 2.44 3.57
C GLN A 162 14.20 2.99 3.40
N ALA A 163 13.36 2.36 2.57
CA ALA A 163 11.95 2.72 2.45
C ALA A 163 11.18 2.52 3.78
N LEU A 164 11.44 1.43 4.52
CA LEU A 164 10.87 1.21 5.84
C LEU A 164 11.32 2.27 6.84
N THR A 165 12.58 2.72 6.78
CA THR A 165 13.10 3.81 7.62
C THR A 165 12.32 5.10 7.35
N ALA A 166 12.08 5.44 6.07
CA ALA A 166 11.25 6.58 5.72
C ALA A 166 9.81 6.44 6.24
N ILE A 167 9.20 5.26 6.10
CA ILE A 167 7.86 4.96 6.63
C ILE A 167 7.82 5.07 8.16
N ALA A 168 8.86 4.60 8.86
CA ALA A 168 8.96 4.71 10.31
C ALA A 168 8.97 6.16 10.78
N GLY A 169 9.57 7.05 9.99
CA GLY A 169 9.61 8.50 10.24
C GLY A 169 8.27 9.22 10.07
N MET A 170 7.21 8.57 9.56
CA MET A 170 5.89 9.19 9.42
C MET A 170 5.17 9.28 10.79
N PRO A 171 5.05 10.48 11.40
CA PRO A 171 4.66 10.61 12.80
C PRO A 171 3.22 10.18 13.10
N LYS A 172 2.33 10.36 12.12
CA LYS A 172 0.90 10.05 12.24
C LYS A 172 0.49 8.73 11.62
N LEU A 173 1.42 7.99 11.00
CA LEU A 173 1.10 6.72 10.38
C LEU A 173 0.66 5.72 11.46
N ARG A 174 -0.49 5.07 11.23
CA ARG A 174 -1.05 4.07 12.14
C ARG A 174 -1.36 2.76 11.42
N ILE A 175 -1.62 2.80 10.11
CA ILE A 175 -2.02 1.64 9.32
C ILE A 175 -1.16 1.58 8.05
N LEU A 176 -0.52 0.44 7.84
CA LEU A 176 0.31 0.16 6.68
C LEU A 176 -0.18 -1.11 6.00
N ARG A 177 -0.45 -1.04 4.69
CA ARG A 177 -0.79 -2.21 3.87
C ARG A 177 0.22 -2.36 2.74
N PHE A 178 0.80 -3.55 2.65
CA PHE A 178 1.54 -3.99 1.48
C PHE A 178 0.69 -4.91 0.62
N THR A 179 0.60 -4.59 -0.67
CA THR A 179 -0.33 -5.25 -1.59
C THR A 179 0.32 -6.31 -2.47
N ASN A 180 1.65 -6.36 -2.51
CA ASN A 180 2.41 -7.40 -3.19
C ASN A 180 3.40 -8.06 -2.23
N PRO A 181 2.92 -8.80 -1.21
CA PRO A 181 3.84 -9.52 -0.35
C PRO A 181 4.69 -10.54 -1.16
N PRO A 182 6.00 -10.64 -0.93
CA PRO A 182 6.94 -11.38 -1.81
C PRO A 182 6.54 -12.83 -2.14
N ASN A 183 5.94 -13.55 -1.19
CA ASN A 183 5.57 -14.96 -1.39
C ASN A 183 4.46 -15.14 -2.44
N TYR A 184 3.64 -14.09 -2.67
CA TYR A 184 2.58 -14.16 -3.69
C TYR A 184 3.12 -14.20 -5.11
N ARG A 185 4.26 -13.56 -5.32
CA ARG A 185 4.91 -13.51 -6.62
C ARG A 185 5.59 -14.82 -6.96
N LYS A 186 6.31 -15.42 -6.00
CA LYS A 186 6.91 -16.77 -6.13
C LYS A 186 5.85 -17.81 -6.52
N ALA A 187 4.68 -17.75 -5.88
CA ALA A 187 3.54 -18.60 -6.18
C ALA A 187 3.04 -18.49 -7.63
N TYR A 188 2.96 -17.26 -8.15
CA TYR A 188 2.48 -17.01 -9.50
C TYR A 188 3.45 -17.49 -10.58
N PHE A 189 4.73 -17.13 -10.46
CA PHE A 189 5.72 -17.39 -11.51
C PHE A 189 6.06 -18.88 -11.67
N ARG A 190 5.98 -19.69 -10.61
CA ARG A 190 6.40 -21.09 -10.69
C ARG A 190 5.44 -21.99 -11.47
N ASN A 191 4.14 -21.71 -11.52
CA ASN A 191 3.17 -22.68 -12.06
C ASN A 191 2.07 -22.15 -12.98
N GLY A 192 1.88 -20.83 -13.16
CA GLY A 192 0.69 -20.31 -13.88
C GLY A 192 -0.65 -20.69 -13.22
N GLU A 193 -0.59 -21.32 -12.06
CA GLU A 193 -1.70 -21.88 -11.29
C GLU A 193 -1.61 -21.33 -9.88
N LEU A 194 -1.76 -20.01 -9.78
CA LEU A 194 -1.81 -19.26 -8.52
C LEU A 194 -2.68 -20.03 -7.48
N ALA A 195 -3.88 -20.42 -7.91
CA ALA A 195 -4.81 -21.20 -7.11
C ALA A 195 -4.28 -22.58 -6.66
N ARG A 196 -3.55 -23.34 -7.50
CA ARG A 196 -3.04 -24.68 -7.10
C ARG A 196 -1.79 -24.60 -6.23
N PHE A 197 -0.88 -23.67 -6.53
CA PHE A 197 0.28 -23.43 -5.68
C PHE A 197 -0.18 -23.04 -4.27
N PHE A 198 -1.13 -22.11 -4.17
CA PHE A 198 -1.63 -21.68 -2.88
C PHE A 198 -2.50 -22.72 -2.19
N HIS A 199 -3.39 -23.42 -2.91
CA HIS A 199 -4.18 -24.49 -2.30
C HIS A 199 -3.28 -25.53 -1.62
N ARG A 200 -2.18 -25.94 -2.27
CA ARG A 200 -1.23 -26.89 -1.70
C ARG A 200 -0.42 -26.30 -0.54
N ASN A 201 0.13 -25.09 -0.68
CA ASN A 201 1.02 -24.53 0.33
C ASN A 201 0.27 -23.93 1.55
N LEU A 202 -0.98 -23.50 1.38
CA LEU A 202 -1.83 -23.04 2.48
C LEU A 202 -2.47 -24.19 3.26
N GLN A 203 -2.77 -25.32 2.62
CA GLN A 203 -3.21 -26.54 3.32
C GLN A 203 -2.09 -27.13 4.16
N MET A 204 -0.83 -27.05 3.70
CA MET A 204 0.32 -27.53 4.48
C MET A 204 0.81 -26.53 5.54
N GLY A 205 0.26 -25.32 5.61
CA GLY A 205 0.55 -24.32 6.65
C GLY A 205 1.93 -23.63 6.57
N LEU A 206 2.87 -24.13 5.75
CA LEU A 206 4.25 -23.63 5.67
C LEU A 206 4.35 -22.14 5.32
N GLU A 207 3.56 -21.67 4.36
CA GLU A 207 3.58 -20.26 3.95
C GLU A 207 3.15 -19.33 5.09
N ARG A 208 2.26 -19.79 5.98
CA ARG A 208 1.71 -18.95 7.06
C ARG A 208 2.79 -18.55 8.05
N TYR A 209 3.70 -19.46 8.38
CA TYR A 209 4.86 -19.17 9.22
C TYR A 209 5.78 -18.12 8.58
N SER A 210 5.97 -18.18 7.26
CA SER A 210 6.75 -17.18 6.53
C SER A 210 6.10 -15.80 6.57
N PHE A 211 4.77 -15.71 6.42
CA PHE A 211 4.05 -14.44 6.55
C PHE A 211 4.14 -13.85 7.96
N GLN A 212 3.98 -14.68 9.00
CA GLN A 212 4.11 -14.24 10.39
C GLN A 212 5.55 -13.76 10.68
N ALA A 213 6.57 -14.54 10.34
CA ALA A 213 7.96 -14.16 10.55
C ALA A 213 8.33 -12.85 9.82
N ARG A 214 7.83 -12.65 8.59
CA ARG A 214 8.02 -11.40 7.86
C ARG A 214 7.28 -10.23 8.52
N ALA A 215 6.04 -10.45 8.97
CA ALA A 215 5.27 -9.42 9.67
C ALA A 215 5.96 -9.02 10.98
N ASP A 216 6.51 -9.97 11.73
CA ASP A 216 7.31 -9.73 12.94
C ASP A 216 8.55 -8.91 12.61
N GLY A 217 9.32 -9.29 11.59
CA GLY A 217 10.51 -8.54 11.17
C GLY A 217 10.19 -7.10 10.77
N ILE A 218 9.11 -6.88 10.00
CA ILE A 218 8.67 -5.52 9.61
C ILE A 218 8.27 -4.71 10.84
N MET A 219 7.45 -5.27 11.74
CA MET A 219 7.00 -4.59 12.95
C MET A 219 8.16 -4.26 13.88
N GLN A 220 9.09 -5.19 14.06
CA GLN A 220 10.30 -4.99 14.85
C GLN A 220 11.15 -3.87 14.25
N TYR A 221 11.48 -3.95 12.95
CA TYR A 221 12.30 -2.95 12.27
C TYR A 221 11.69 -1.55 12.37
N LEU A 222 10.39 -1.42 12.08
CA LEU A 222 9.68 -0.15 12.21
C LEU A 222 9.68 0.34 13.67
N GLY A 223 9.53 -0.56 14.64
CA GLY A 223 9.57 -0.23 16.06
C GLY A 223 10.93 0.26 16.54
N GLU A 224 12.02 -0.36 16.09
CA GLU A 224 13.40 0.05 16.36
C GLU A 224 13.71 1.44 15.80
N HIS A 225 13.06 1.81 14.69
CA HIS A 225 13.13 3.13 14.06
C HIS A 225 12.08 4.12 14.59
N GLY A 226 11.45 3.83 15.73
CA GLY A 226 10.55 4.76 16.43
C GLY A 226 9.15 4.87 15.85
N SER A 227 8.75 3.99 14.94
CA SER A 227 7.41 4.00 14.36
C SER A 227 6.34 3.64 15.40
N ASP A 228 5.26 4.42 15.43
CA ASP A 228 4.03 4.18 16.18
C ASP A 228 2.99 3.35 15.39
N LEU A 229 3.43 2.59 14.38
CA LEU A 229 2.54 1.77 13.57
C LEU A 229 1.71 0.83 14.46
N LYS A 230 0.38 0.85 14.28
CA LYS A 230 -0.55 0.01 15.04
C LYS A 230 -0.96 -1.24 14.28
N VAL A 231 -1.12 -1.12 12.96
CA VAL A 231 -1.66 -2.18 12.11
C VAL A 231 -0.79 -2.35 10.87
N LEU A 232 -0.40 -3.59 10.61
CA LEU A 232 0.25 -4.02 9.38
C LEU A 232 -0.69 -4.97 8.64
N ALA A 233 -0.82 -4.78 7.33
CA ALA A 233 -1.56 -5.68 6.47
C ALA A 233 -0.67 -6.17 5.33
N LEU A 234 -0.58 -7.48 5.18
CA LEU A 234 0.01 -8.15 4.03
C LEU A 234 -1.16 -8.74 3.24
N SER A 235 -1.76 -7.90 2.40
CA SER A 235 -3.08 -8.16 1.84
C SER A 235 -3.14 -7.67 0.40
N PRO A 236 -3.26 -8.59 -0.58
CA PRO A 236 -3.29 -8.21 -2.00
C PRO A 236 -4.56 -7.45 -2.37
N ILE A 237 -4.51 -6.70 -3.48
CA ILE A 237 -5.69 -6.04 -4.06
C ILE A 237 -6.27 -6.91 -5.17
N GLY A 238 -7.61 -6.94 -5.27
CA GLY A 238 -8.32 -7.52 -6.41
C GLY A 238 -8.27 -9.05 -6.49
N VAL A 239 -7.92 -9.74 -5.40
CA VAL A 239 -7.97 -11.20 -5.37
C VAL A 239 -9.43 -11.66 -5.36
N THR A 240 -9.79 -12.43 -6.38
CA THR A 240 -11.12 -13.02 -6.60
C THR A 240 -11.33 -14.34 -5.85
N GLU A 241 -10.34 -14.77 -5.07
CA GLU A 241 -10.41 -16.02 -4.30
C GLU A 241 -11.35 -15.86 -3.09
N LYS A 242 -12.03 -16.94 -2.74
CA LYS A 242 -12.83 -16.98 -1.52
C LYS A 242 -11.91 -16.85 -0.31
N VAL A 243 -12.15 -15.83 0.50
CA VAL A 243 -11.54 -15.68 1.83
C VAL A 243 -11.72 -16.98 2.61
N THR A 244 -10.63 -17.55 3.13
CA THR A 244 -10.71 -18.78 3.93
C THR A 244 -11.24 -18.49 5.32
N LEU A 245 -11.62 -19.54 6.07
CA LEU A 245 -11.80 -19.39 7.51
C LEU A 245 -10.46 -19.05 8.16
N ALA A 246 -10.53 -18.30 9.26
CA ALA A 246 -9.38 -18.03 10.10
C ALA A 246 -8.81 -19.34 10.65
N ASP A 247 -7.49 -19.43 10.74
CA ASP A 247 -6.82 -20.58 11.35
C ASP A 247 -6.75 -20.49 12.89
N GLU A 248 -6.12 -21.49 13.51
CA GLU A 248 -5.95 -21.56 14.98
C GLU A 248 -5.19 -20.35 15.55
N HIS A 249 -4.43 -19.64 14.72
CA HIS A 249 -3.69 -18.44 15.07
C HIS A 249 -4.38 -17.14 14.64
N GLY A 250 -5.54 -17.22 13.98
CA GLY A 250 -6.33 -16.07 13.52
C GLY A 250 -5.96 -15.56 12.13
N HIS A 251 -5.06 -16.22 11.40
CA HIS A 251 -4.72 -15.81 10.04
C HIS A 251 -5.83 -16.17 9.06
N THR A 252 -6.11 -15.25 8.15
CA THR A 252 -7.13 -15.42 7.12
C THR A 252 -6.50 -15.23 5.74
N TRP A 253 -6.62 -16.21 4.85
CA TRP A 253 -6.15 -16.05 3.47
C TRP A 253 -7.21 -15.33 2.62
N PRO A 254 -6.81 -14.47 1.64
CA PRO A 254 -5.46 -13.97 1.35
C PRO A 254 -5.03 -12.76 2.19
N HIS A 255 -5.86 -12.35 3.15
CA HIS A 255 -5.72 -11.07 3.82
C HIS A 255 -5.14 -11.25 5.24
N TYR A 256 -3.82 -11.14 5.34
CA TYR A 256 -3.13 -11.21 6.62
C TYR A 256 -3.07 -9.83 7.27
N TYR A 257 -3.79 -9.68 8.38
CA TYR A 257 -3.82 -8.45 9.16
C TYR A 257 -3.18 -8.69 10.52
N TYR A 258 -2.38 -7.73 10.98
CA TYR A 258 -1.66 -7.82 12.24
C TYR A 258 -1.80 -6.53 13.03
N TYR A 259 -2.00 -6.64 14.35
CA TYR A 259 -1.79 -5.52 15.26
C TYR A 259 -0.39 -5.56 15.87
N ARG A 260 0.08 -4.40 16.33
CA ARG A 260 1.36 -4.26 17.04
C ARG A 260 1.25 -4.89 18.44
N GLY A 261 1.92 -6.02 18.63
CA GLY A 261 2.19 -6.61 19.92
C GLY A 261 3.52 -6.15 20.52
N ARG A 262 3.81 -6.64 21.73
CA ARG A 262 5.10 -6.49 22.39
C ARG A 262 5.58 -7.86 22.84
N MET A 263 6.89 -8.07 22.79
CA MET A 263 7.57 -9.21 23.37
C MET A 263 8.87 -8.72 23.98
N THR A 264 9.28 -9.30 25.10
CA THR A 264 10.61 -9.07 25.65
C THR A 264 11.55 -10.13 25.08
N ASP A 265 12.63 -9.71 24.44
CA ASP A 265 13.63 -10.62 23.89
C ASP A 265 14.49 -11.27 24.99
N HIS A 266 15.40 -12.16 24.60
CA HIS A 266 16.31 -12.85 25.53
C HIS A 266 17.30 -11.90 26.25
N LYS A 267 17.42 -10.64 25.80
CA LYS A 267 18.24 -9.59 26.41
C LYS A 267 17.44 -8.70 27.35
N GLY A 268 16.13 -8.93 27.51
CA GLY A 268 15.26 -8.07 28.31
C GLY A 268 14.78 -6.83 27.57
N THR A 269 14.93 -6.75 26.25
CA THR A 269 14.52 -5.60 25.43
C THR A 269 13.11 -5.81 24.91
N ASP A 270 12.24 -4.82 25.10
CA ASP A 270 10.91 -4.84 24.51
C ASP A 270 10.99 -4.58 23.00
N VAL A 271 10.61 -5.58 22.22
CA VAL A 271 10.52 -5.52 20.76
C VAL A 271 9.07 -5.52 20.29
N ALA A 272 8.81 -4.80 19.21
CA ALA A 272 7.52 -4.83 18.53
C ALA A 272 7.41 -6.10 17.70
N ILE A 273 6.25 -6.76 17.78
CA ILE A 273 5.95 -7.98 17.01
C ILE A 273 4.57 -7.87 16.37
N ALA A 274 4.33 -8.67 15.35
CA ALA A 274 3.04 -8.78 14.68
C ALA A 274 2.17 -9.82 15.37
N ARG A 275 0.93 -9.46 15.71
CA ARG A 275 -0.06 -10.40 16.24
C ARG A 275 -1.24 -10.47 15.30
N PRO A 276 -1.70 -11.67 14.89
CA PRO A 276 -2.80 -11.77 13.93
C PRO A 276 -4.07 -11.12 14.45
N LEU A 277 -4.70 -10.35 13.58
CA LEU A 277 -5.97 -9.67 13.83
C LEU A 277 -7.11 -10.59 13.40
N ARG A 278 -8.08 -10.83 14.28
CA ARG A 278 -9.18 -11.78 13.98
C ARG A 278 -10.23 -11.13 13.10
N SER A 279 -10.51 -9.85 13.33
CA SER A 279 -11.47 -9.09 12.54
C SER A 279 -11.02 -7.64 12.44
N TRP A 280 -10.43 -7.27 11.31
CA TRP A 280 -10.00 -5.89 11.10
C TRP A 280 -11.17 -4.91 11.09
N LYS A 281 -12.38 -5.33 10.69
CA LYS A 281 -13.57 -4.48 10.67
C LYS A 281 -14.01 -4.10 12.08
N ASP A 282 -13.92 -5.03 13.01
CA ASP A 282 -14.33 -4.79 14.40
C ASP A 282 -13.23 -4.07 15.18
N GLU A 283 -11.98 -4.41 14.93
CA GLU A 283 -10.83 -3.91 15.68
C GLU A 283 -10.28 -2.58 15.12
N CYS A 284 -10.50 -2.30 13.83
CA CYS A 284 -9.98 -1.15 13.10
C CYS A 284 -11.02 -0.60 12.09
N PRO A 285 -12.22 -0.16 12.53
CA PRO A 285 -13.33 0.22 11.64
C PRO A 285 -13.01 1.41 10.71
N ASP A 286 -12.06 2.28 11.12
CA ASP A 286 -11.66 3.44 10.32
C ASP A 286 -10.61 3.12 9.24
N ALA A 287 -10.18 1.85 9.12
CA ALA A 287 -9.07 1.44 8.29
C ALA A 287 -9.44 1.27 6.80
N LEU A 288 -9.74 2.38 6.14
CA LEU A 288 -10.10 2.45 4.72
C LEU A 288 -9.11 1.73 3.79
N VAL A 289 -7.82 1.74 4.11
CA VAL A 289 -6.81 1.05 3.31
C VAL A 289 -6.87 -0.48 3.42
N LEU A 290 -7.55 -1.03 4.42
CA LEU A 290 -7.71 -2.46 4.64
C LEU A 290 -8.96 -3.03 3.96
N GLU A 291 -9.88 -2.17 3.53
CA GLU A 291 -11.03 -2.59 2.76
C GLU A 291 -10.54 -3.28 1.48
N ASP A 292 -11.07 -4.47 1.23
CA ASP A 292 -10.96 -5.10 -0.08
C ASP A 292 -12.01 -4.49 -0.96
N VAL A 293 -11.56 -3.86 -2.03
CA VAL A 293 -12.42 -3.06 -2.88
C VAL A 293 -12.04 -3.17 -4.34
#